data_AF-A0AAW2QSN1-F1
#
_entry.id   AF-A0AAW2QSN1-F1
#
_cell.length_a   1.000
_cell.length_b   1.000
_cell.length_c   1.000
_cell.angle_alpha   90.00
_cell.angle_beta   90.00
_cell.angle_gamma   90.00
#
_symmetry.space_group_name_H-M   'P 1'
#
loop_
_entity.id
_entity.type
_entity.pdbx_description
1 polymer ?
#
loop_
_entity_poly.entity_id
_entity_poly.type
_entity_poly.pdbx_seq_one_letter_code
_entity_poly.pdbx_strand_id
1 'polypeptide(L)'
;MLYWKDDIDLDYCKFCGEVKYKPTRERNSNRKKILYAILRYLPLTPRLQMLYISKATAEQMTWHANNQTEEEYMCHPFDVEAWNHFDRTYCDFAVEPCNVRLGLHGRVRTAWAVWQ
;
A
#
# COMPACT_ATOMS: atom_id res chain seq x y z
N MET A 1 -1.17 -4.62 -13.13
CA MET A 1 0.06 -4.37 -13.91
C MET A 1 0.32 -2.86 -13.94
N LEU A 2 1.58 -2.44 -13.80
CA LEU A 2 1.98 -1.05 -13.94
C LEU A 2 2.33 -0.75 -15.40
N TYR A 3 1.72 0.28 -15.99
CA TYR A 3 2.04 0.74 -17.34
C TYR A 3 3.16 1.78 -17.23
N TRP A 4 4.40 1.32 -17.16
CA TRP A 4 5.60 2.14 -16.93
C TRP A 4 6.75 1.69 -17.84
N LYS A 5 7.60 2.63 -18.27
CA LYS A 5 8.70 2.39 -19.24
C LYS A 5 8.19 1.66 -20.49
N ASP A 6 8.63 0.43 -20.70
CA ASP A 6 8.38 -0.38 -21.90
C ASP A 6 6.90 -0.76 -22.05
N ASP A 7 6.12 -0.64 -20.97
CA ASP A 7 4.71 -1.00 -20.92
C ASP A 7 3.75 0.18 -21.14
N ILE A 8 4.26 1.39 -21.42
CA ILE A 8 3.45 2.61 -21.43
C ILE A 8 2.36 2.60 -22.52
N ASP A 9 2.69 2.06 -23.69
CA ASP A 9 1.83 2.04 -24.89
C ASP A 9 0.89 0.83 -24.95
N LEU A 10 0.94 -0.05 -23.96
CA LEU A 10 0.05 -1.20 -23.91
C LEU A 10 -1.35 -0.76 -23.49
N ASP A 11 -2.33 -1.25 -24.24
CA ASP A 11 -3.76 -1.06 -23.97
C ASP A 11 -4.38 -2.28 -23.24
N TYR A 12 -3.59 -3.32 -22.98
CA TYR A 12 -4.00 -4.55 -22.29
C TYR A 12 -2.94 -5.02 -21.30
N CYS A 13 -3.38 -5.73 -20.26
CA CYS A 13 -2.50 -6.33 -19.27
C CYS A 13 -1.77 -7.55 -19.86
N LYS A 14 -0.44 -7.59 -19.78
CA LYS A 14 0.38 -8.74 -20.22
C LYS A 14 0.08 -10.05 -19.47
N PHE A 15 -0.40 -9.96 -18.23
CA PHE A 15 -0.59 -11.11 -17.36
C PHE A 15 -2.00 -11.71 -17.44
N CYS A 16 -3.03 -10.88 -17.56
CA CYS A 16 -4.44 -11.32 -17.54
C CYS A 16 -5.26 -10.92 -18.77
N GLY A 17 -4.68 -10.16 -19.72
CA GLY A 17 -5.37 -9.73 -20.93
C GLY A 17 -6.45 -8.65 -20.73
N GLU A 18 -6.70 -8.21 -19.50
CA GLU A 18 -7.69 -7.17 -19.23
C GLU A 18 -7.34 -5.84 -19.91
N VAL A 19 -8.38 -5.15 -20.40
CA VAL A 19 -8.24 -3.85 -21.06
C VAL A 19 -7.94 -2.72 -20.08
N LYS A 20 -7.11 -1.78 -20.50
CA LYS A 20 -6.66 -0.62 -19.72
C LYS A 20 -7.76 0.44 -19.53
N TYR A 21 -8.58 0.66 -20.54
CA TYR A 21 -9.59 1.72 -20.59
C TYR A 21 -11.01 1.20 -20.51
N LYS A 22 -11.89 1.94 -19.82
CA LYS A 22 -13.32 1.66 -19.79
C LYS A 22 -13.93 1.84 -21.19
N PRO A 23 -14.90 1.00 -21.59
CA PRO A 23 -15.59 1.15 -22.86
C PRO A 23 -16.32 2.49 -22.88
N THR A 24 -16.08 3.29 -23.93
CA THR A 24 -16.76 4.58 -24.13
C THR A 24 -18.03 4.35 -24.95
N ARG A 25 -19.18 4.80 -24.45
CA ARG A 25 -20.50 4.52 -25.06
C ARG A 25 -20.87 5.39 -26.28
N GLU A 26 -20.06 6.39 -26.64
CA GLU A 26 -20.42 7.39 -27.66
C GLU A 26 -19.40 7.50 -28.80
N ARG A 27 -19.91 7.73 -30.02
CA ARG A 27 -19.20 7.86 -31.31
C ARG A 27 -18.28 9.08 -31.44
N ASN A 28 -18.20 9.93 -30.43
CA ASN A 28 -17.38 11.14 -30.48
C ASN A 28 -15.92 10.80 -30.17
N SER A 29 -15.09 10.80 -31.21
CA SER A 29 -13.64 10.52 -31.17
C SER A 29 -12.82 11.43 -30.24
N ASN A 30 -13.40 12.53 -29.76
CA ASN A 30 -12.68 13.60 -29.06
C ASN A 30 -12.75 13.52 -27.53
N ARG A 31 -13.38 12.50 -26.93
CA ARG A 31 -13.38 12.33 -25.46
C ARG A 31 -12.13 11.58 -24.98
N LYS A 32 -11.50 12.07 -23.91
CA LYS A 32 -10.35 11.42 -23.26
C LYS A 32 -10.75 10.02 -22.74
N LYS A 33 -9.99 8.99 -23.10
CA LYS A 33 -10.19 7.62 -22.59
C LYS A 33 -10.04 7.60 -21.06
N ILE A 34 -10.94 6.90 -20.37
CA ILE A 34 -10.93 6.77 -18.90
C ILE A 34 -10.32 5.43 -18.51
N LEU A 35 -9.30 5.44 -17.64
CA LEU A 35 -8.66 4.22 -17.12
C LEU A 35 -9.56 3.46 -16.14
N TYR A 36 -9.44 2.12 -16.08
CA TYR A 36 -10.12 1.32 -15.05
C TYR A 36 -9.59 1.60 -13.65
N ALA A 37 -8.26 1.67 -13.51
CA ALA A 37 -7.56 1.99 -12.29
C ALA A 37 -6.45 3.00 -12.60
N ILE A 38 -6.27 3.99 -11.72
CA ILE A 38 -5.23 5.00 -11.83
C ILE A 38 -4.31 4.82 -10.64
N LEU A 39 -3.03 4.53 -10.90
CA LEU A 39 -2.01 4.63 -9.86
C LEU A 39 -1.57 6.10 -9.75
N ARG A 40 -1.62 6.65 -8.54
CA ARG A 40 -1.09 8.00 -8.26
C ARG A 40 0.22 7.84 -7.52
N TYR A 41 1.26 8.51 -8.00
CA TYR A 41 2.51 8.59 -7.27
C TYR A 41 2.32 9.41 -5.99
N LEU A 42 2.77 8.86 -4.86
CA LEU A 42 2.77 9.51 -3.56
C LEU A 42 4.22 9.70 -3.13
N PRO A 43 4.75 10.93 -3.03
CA PRO A 43 6.11 11.12 -2.54
C PRO A 43 6.15 10.76 -1.05
N LEU A 44 6.67 9.58 -0.74
CA LEU A 44 6.63 9.01 0.61
C LEU A 44 7.57 9.76 1.56
N THR A 45 8.82 10.00 1.15
CA THR A 45 9.86 10.62 1.99
C THR A 45 9.44 11.95 2.64
N PRO A 46 8.96 12.97 1.90
CA PRO A 46 8.57 14.24 2.52
C PRO A 46 7.36 14.10 3.44
N ARG A 47 6.47 13.14 3.16
CA ARG A 47 5.30 12.88 4.01
C ARG A 47 5.70 12.23 5.32
N LEU A 48 6.62 11.26 5.28
CA LEU A 48 7.15 10.65 6.49
C LEU A 48 7.89 11.68 7.34
N GLN A 49 8.73 12.52 6.72
CA GLN A 49 9.39 13.62 7.43
C GLN A 49 8.39 14.52 8.15
N MET A 50 7.30 14.93 7.49
CA MET A 50 6.26 15.74 8.13
C MET A 50 5.62 15.08 9.35
N LEU A 51 5.43 13.75 9.32
CA LEU A 51 4.86 13.03 10.47
C LEU A 51 5.80 13.07 11.69
N TYR A 52 7.12 13.05 11.47
CA TYR A 52 8.11 13.13 12.54
C TYR A 52 8.38 14.56 13.05
N ILE A 53 7.89 15.61 12.39
CA ILE A 53 8.04 17.01 12.87
C ILE A 53 7.26 17.24 14.17
N SER A 54 6.08 16.61 14.31
CA SER A 54 5.26 16.73 15.50
C SER A 54 5.71 15.74 16.56
N LYS A 55 6.02 16.23 17.77
CA LYS A 55 6.42 15.37 18.90
C LYS A 55 5.37 14.31 19.22
N ALA A 56 4.09 14.69 19.28
CA ALA A 56 3.00 13.77 19.59
C ALA A 56 2.88 12.65 18.54
N THR A 57 3.09 12.97 17.26
CA THR A 57 3.01 11.99 16.17
C THR A 57 4.27 11.10 16.15
N ALA A 58 5.45 11.67 16.39
CA ALA A 58 6.70 10.91 16.49
C ALA A 58 6.66 9.89 17.64
N GLU A 59 6.09 10.24 18.80
CA GLU A 59 5.86 9.32 19.92
C GLU A 59 4.97 8.14 19.50
N GLN A 60 3.90 8.40 18.75
CA GLN A 60 3.04 7.34 18.23
C GLN A 60 3.74 6.46 17.18
N MET A 61 4.55 7.06 16.31
CA MET A 61 5.28 6.31 15.27
C MET A 61 6.37 5.41 15.85
N THR A 62 7.04 5.86 16.92
CA THR A 62 8.10 5.11 17.62
C THR A 62 7.58 4.24 18.76
N TRP A 63 6.25 4.22 18.98
CA TRP A 63 5.62 3.50 20.07
C TRP A 63 6.00 2.01 20.11
N HIS A 64 6.11 1.40 18.93
CA HIS A 64 6.45 -0.01 18.74
C HIS A 64 7.84 -0.41 19.26
N ALA A 65 8.77 0.54 19.35
CA ALA A 65 10.12 0.29 19.88
C ALA A 65 10.22 0.63 21.38
N ASN A 66 9.42 1.60 21.85
CA ASN A 66 9.50 2.13 23.21
C ASN A 66 8.61 1.37 24.22
N ASN A 67 7.60 0.64 23.74
CA ASN A 67 6.69 -0.11 24.61
C ASN A 67 6.93 -1.61 24.40
N GLN A 68 7.21 -2.30 25.50
CA GLN A 68 7.18 -3.75 25.52
C GLN A 68 5.72 -4.17 25.65
N THR A 69 5.22 -4.94 24.68
CA THR A 69 3.93 -5.60 24.82
C THR A 69 4.05 -6.62 25.95
N GLU A 70 3.13 -6.57 26.93
CA GLU A 70 2.98 -7.68 27.86
C GLU A 70 2.55 -8.91 27.04
N GLU A 71 3.33 -10.00 27.10
CA GLU A 71 3.20 -11.20 26.24
C GLU A 71 1.80 -11.86 26.29
N GLU A 72 0.97 -11.47 27.26
CA GLU A 72 -0.32 -12.10 27.53
C GLU A 72 -1.43 -11.64 26.56
N TYR A 73 -1.30 -10.48 25.90
CA TYR A 73 -2.32 -9.96 24.98
C TYR A 73 -1.73 -9.29 23.73
N MET A 74 -2.28 -9.60 22.55
CA MET A 74 -2.02 -8.80 21.33
C MET A 74 -2.68 -7.42 21.49
N CYS A 75 -1.90 -6.46 21.96
CA CYS A 75 -2.37 -5.10 22.21
C CYS A 75 -2.34 -4.23 20.93
N HIS A 76 -1.62 -4.65 19.88
CA HIS A 76 -1.48 -3.87 18.66
C HIS A 76 -1.38 -4.75 17.39
N PRO A 77 -1.77 -4.26 16.20
CA PRO A 77 -1.45 -4.89 14.91
C PRO A 77 0.05 -5.14 14.64
N PHE A 78 0.93 -4.70 15.55
CA PHE A 78 2.37 -4.95 15.56
C PHE A 78 2.70 -6.37 16.02
N ASP A 79 1.92 -6.95 16.94
CA ASP A 79 2.16 -8.27 17.53
C ASP A 79 1.82 -9.42 16.55
N VAL A 80 1.42 -9.09 15.32
CA VAL A 80 1.11 -10.06 14.27
C VAL A 80 2.40 -10.76 13.81
N GLU A 81 2.34 -12.08 13.67
CA GLU A 81 3.48 -12.93 13.29
C GLU A 81 4.22 -12.47 12.02
N ALA A 82 3.50 -11.86 11.08
CA ALA A 82 4.09 -11.27 9.88
C ALA A 82 5.14 -10.19 10.19
N TRP A 83 4.91 -9.34 11.19
CA TRP A 83 5.88 -8.31 11.58
C TRP A 83 7.04 -8.89 12.37
N ASN A 84 6.78 -9.87 13.24
CA ASN A 84 7.85 -10.60 13.95
C ASN A 84 8.80 -11.31 12.96
N HIS A 85 8.25 -11.94 11.92
CA HIS A 85 9.04 -12.55 10.86
C HIS A 85 9.85 -11.50 10.08
N PHE A 86 9.23 -10.35 9.75
CA PHE A 86 9.92 -9.26 9.06
C PHE A 86 11.11 -8.74 9.87
N ASP A 87 10.93 -8.51 11.17
CA ASP A 87 11.97 -7.98 12.06
C ASP A 87 13.14 -8.97 12.23
N ARG A 88 12.84 -10.27 12.28
CA ARG A 88 13.86 -11.33 12.27
C ARG A 88 14.62 -11.43 10.96
N THR A 89 13.96 -11.12 9.84
CA THR A 89 14.56 -11.19 8.50
C THR A 89 15.44 -9.96 8.25
N TYR A 90 15.01 -8.79 8.73
CA TYR A 90 15.64 -7.49 8.49
C TYR A 90 16.01 -6.82 9.81
N CYS A 91 16.91 -7.46 10.58
CA CYS A 91 17.32 -6.97 11.90
C CYS A 91 17.85 -5.52 11.85
N ASP A 92 18.67 -5.18 10.86
CA ASP A 92 19.21 -3.82 10.70
C ASP A 92 18.11 -2.77 10.52
N PHE A 93 16.99 -3.14 9.89
CA PHE A 93 15.83 -2.27 9.73
C PHE A 93 15.02 -2.18 11.03
N ALA A 94 14.91 -3.28 11.77
CA ALA A 94 14.16 -3.33 13.02
C ALA A 94 14.82 -2.54 14.16
N VAL A 95 16.15 -2.37 14.13
CA VAL A 95 16.92 -1.64 15.15
C VAL A 95 16.63 -0.14 15.14
N GLU A 96 16.32 0.45 13.98
CA GLU A 96 16.06 1.89 13.84
C GLU A 96 14.57 2.20 14.11
N PRO A 97 14.20 2.86 15.22
CA PRO A 97 12.81 3.10 15.59
C PRO A 97 12.06 4.04 14.64
N CYS A 98 12.79 4.84 13.85
CA CYS A 98 12.21 5.77 12.88
C CYS A 98 11.80 5.08 11.56
N ASN A 99 12.06 3.77 11.43
CA ASN A 99 11.70 3.03 10.24
C ASN A 99 10.21 2.70 10.22
N VAL A 100 9.54 3.15 9.15
CA VAL A 100 8.08 3.02 9.01
C VAL A 100 7.72 1.78 8.20
N ARG A 101 6.78 1.00 8.74
CA ARG A 101 6.25 -0.22 8.12
C ARG A 101 4.91 0.07 7.46
N LEU A 102 4.81 -0.22 6.17
CA LEU A 102 3.60 0.03 5.36
C LEU A 102 3.03 -1.30 4.86
N GLY A 103 1.82 -1.64 5.29
CA GLY A 103 1.08 -2.80 4.78
C GLY A 103 0.28 -2.43 3.53
N LEU A 104 0.45 -3.20 2.45
CA LEU A 104 -0.43 -3.10 1.28
C LEU A 104 -1.63 -4.01 1.50
N HIS A 105 -2.81 -3.40 1.67
CA HIS A 105 -4.06 -4.15 1.62
C HIS A 105 -4.66 -4.04 0.21
N GLY A 106 -4.61 -5.15 -0.53
CA GLY A 106 -5.29 -5.25 -1.82
C GLY A 106 -6.78 -5.48 -1.62
N ARG A 107 -7.64 -4.65 -2.22
CA ARG A 107 -9.01 -5.08 -2.53
C ARG A 107 -8.91 -6.17 -3.59
N VAL A 108 -8.87 -7.42 -3.17
CA VAL A 108 -9.28 -8.51 -4.05
C VAL A 108 -10.77 -8.28 -4.27
N ARG A 109 -11.15 -7.91 -5.50
CA ARG A 109 -12.55 -7.98 -5.90
C ARG A 109 -12.91 -9.46 -6.04
N THR A 110 -13.02 -10.18 -4.93
CA THR A 110 -13.93 -11.31 -4.90
C THR A 110 -15.30 -10.69 -5.13
N ALA A 111 -15.94 -11.12 -6.22
CA ALA A 111 -17.33 -10.82 -6.45
C ALA A 111 -18.09 -11.20 -5.17
N TRP A 112 -18.68 -10.21 -4.52
CA TRP A 112 -19.64 -10.45 -3.46
C TRP A 112 -20.81 -11.20 -4.11
N ALA A 113 -20.84 -12.50 -3.92
CA ALA A 113 -22.00 -13.32 -4.18
C ALA A 113 -22.21 -14.18 -2.93
N VAL A 114 -23.36 -13.92 -2.29
CA VAL A 114 -24.02 -14.75 -1.29
C VAL A 114 -23.46 -14.68 0.13
N TRP A 115 -24.03 -13.75 0.91
CA TRP A 115 -24.61 -14.08 2.22
C TRP A 115 -26.06 -13.59 2.20
N GLN A 116 -26.98 -14.53 2.00
CA GLN A 116 -28.28 -14.56 2.66
C GLN A 116 -28.12 -15.53 3.84
#